data_AF-A0A0C6FMC0-F1
#
_entry.id   AF-A0A0C6FMC0-F1
#
_cell.length_a   1.000
_cell.length_b   1.000
_cell.length_c   1.000
_cell.angle_alpha   90.00
_cell.angle_beta   90.00
_cell.angle_gamma   90.00
#
_symmetry.space_group_name_H-M   'P 1'
#
loop_
_entity.id
_entity.type
_entity.pdbx_description
1 polymer ?
#
loop_
_entity_poly.entity_id
_entity_poly.type
_entity_poly.pdbx_seq_one_letter_code
_entity_poly.pdbx_strand_id
1 'polypeptide(L)' 'METAPIAAIAATLTHAFETGRVCDLVGRGARARVLRIQELVEGGILPPLTGLQLAREAEELALCFSPLPEEVTNDR' A
#
# COMPACT_ATOMS: atom_id res chain seq x y z
N MET A 1 -0.52 -17.04 -7.01
CA MET A 1 -0.62 -16.42 -5.68
C MET A 1 -0.23 -14.96 -5.86
N GLU A 2 -1.20 -14.06 -5.88
CA GLU A 2 -1.01 -12.69 -6.33
C GLU A 2 -0.60 -11.81 -5.14
N THR A 3 0.67 -11.90 -4.71
CA THR A 3 1.27 -11.03 -3.67
C THR A 3 1.93 -9.80 -4.27
N ALA A 4 2.14 -9.77 -5.60
CA ALA A 4 2.60 -8.60 -6.34
C ALA A 4 1.82 -7.30 -6.02
N PRO A 5 0.50 -7.33 -5.78
CA PRO A 5 -0.25 -6.14 -5.36
C PRO A 5 0.15 -5.62 -3.97
N ILE A 6 0.51 -6.48 -3.02
CA ILE A 6 0.93 -6.06 -1.67
C ILE A 6 2.34 -5.45 -1.72
N ALA A 7 3.24 -6.05 -2.49
CA ALA A 7 4.58 -5.50 -2.71
C ALA A 7 4.54 -4.11 -3.38
N ALA A 8 3.60 -3.89 -4.30
CA ALA A 8 3.38 -2.59 -4.91
C ALA A 8 2.97 -1.51 -3.89
N ILE A 9 2.08 -1.85 -2.94
CA ILE A 9 1.68 -0.93 -1.86
C ILE A 9 2.89 -0.53 -1.00
N ALA A 10 3.77 -1.47 -0.65
CA ALA A 10 4.99 -1.16 0.09
C ALA A 10 5.93 -0.20 -0.68
N ALA A 11 5.99 -0.34 -2.00
CA ALA A 11 6.74 0.54 -2.87
C ALA A 11 6.12 1.95 -2.93
N THR A 12 4.79 2.05 -3.06
CA THR A 12 4.06 3.33 -3.00
C THR A 12 4.33 4.07 -1.70
N LEU A 13 4.26 3.37 -0.56
CA LEU A 13 4.55 3.96 0.74
C LEU A 13 6.01 4.43 0.85
N THR A 14 6.94 3.66 0.30
CA THR A 14 8.37 4.05 0.21
C THR A 14 8.52 5.37 -0.53
N HIS A 15 7.97 5.44 -1.74
CA HIS A 15 8.01 6.66 -2.54
C HIS A 15 7.32 7.84 -1.84
N ALA A 16 6.19 7.61 -1.17
CA ALA A 16 5.43 8.68 -0.51
C ALA A 16 6.20 9.34 0.63
N PHE A 17 6.91 8.57 1.47
CA PHE A 17 7.71 9.19 2.54
C PHE A 17 9.03 9.77 2.02
N GLU A 18 9.61 9.19 0.97
CA GLU A 18 10.83 9.73 0.33
C GLU A 18 10.59 11.08 -0.35
N THR A 19 9.37 11.30 -0.87
CA THR A 19 8.97 12.55 -1.53
C THR A 19 8.27 13.56 -0.62
N GLY A 20 8.08 13.23 0.66
CA GLY A 20 7.40 14.10 1.63
C GLY A 20 5.88 14.21 1.44
N ARG A 21 5.26 13.32 0.64
CA ARG A 21 3.80 13.23 0.49
C ARG A 21 3.11 12.75 1.76
N VAL A 22 3.81 11.99 2.59
CA VAL A 22 3.42 11.59 3.95
C VAL A 22 4.57 11.89 4.91
N CYS A 23 4.29 12.07 6.20
CA CYS A 23 5.37 12.20 7.17
C CYS A 23 6.17 10.89 7.28
N ASP A 24 7.49 11.01 7.45
CA ASP A 24 8.42 9.88 7.38
C ASP A 24 8.07 8.74 8.35
N LEU A 25 7.72 9.09 9.59
CA LEU A 25 7.38 8.09 10.62
C LEU A 25 6.12 7.29 10.26
N VAL A 26 5.06 7.95 9.79
CA VAL A 26 3.81 7.27 9.42
C VAL A 26 4.03 6.41 8.18
N GLY A 27 4.71 6.92 7.16
CA GLY A 27 4.99 6.17 5.94
C GLY A 27 5.84 4.91 6.21
N ARG A 28 6.90 5.03 7.03
CA ARG A 28 7.72 3.87 7.45
C ARG A 28 6.92 2.86 8.26
N GLY A 29 6.10 3.33 9.20
CA GLY A 29 5.25 2.47 10.03
C GLY A 29 4.25 1.67 9.21
N ALA A 30 3.56 2.34 8.27
CA ALA A 30 2.63 1.70 7.35
C ALA A 30 3.36 0.70 6.45
N ARG A 31 4.53 1.05 5.90
CA ARG A 31 5.34 0.14 5.08
C ARG A 31 5.74 -1.12 5.85
N ALA A 32 6.21 -0.98 7.09
CA ALA A 32 6.59 -2.12 7.93
C ALA A 32 5.39 -3.05 8.18
N ARG A 33 4.20 -2.47 8.41
CA ARG A 33 2.95 -3.25 8.54
C ARG A 33 2.62 -4.01 7.25
N VAL A 34 2.74 -3.39 6.08
CA VAL A 34 2.46 -4.03 4.78
C VAL A 34 3.43 -5.19 4.51
N LEU A 35 4.72 -5.01 4.79
CA LEU A 35 5.70 -6.10 4.68
C LEU A 35 5.36 -7.26 5.61
N ARG A 36 4.94 -6.96 6.84
CA ARG A 36 4.52 -8.01 7.78
C ARG A 36 3.27 -8.76 7.29
N ILE A 37 2.33 -8.07 6.66
CA ILE A 37 1.15 -8.69 6.05
C ILE A 37 1.56 -9.63 4.93
N GLN A 38 2.50 -9.21 4.06
CA GLN A 38 3.01 -10.05 2.99
C GLN A 38 3.61 -11.36 3.52
N GLU A 39 4.47 -11.28 4.55
CA GLU A 39 5.06 -12.47 5.19
C GLU A 39 3.99 -13.43 5.74
N LEU A 40 2.92 -12.90 6.33
CA LEU A 40 1.82 -13.70 6.86
C LEU A 40 1.01 -14.39 5.76
N VAL A 41 0.83 -13.74 4.61
CA VAL A 41 0.20 -14.35 3.43
C VAL A 41 1.08 -15.44 2.85
N GLU A 42 2.37 -15.17 2.68
CA GLU A 42 3.35 -16.13 2.16
C GLU A 42 3.49 -17.36 3.07
N GLY A 43 3.41 -17.16 4.39
CA GLY A 43 3.39 -18.23 5.38
C GLY A 43 2.06 -18.97 5.50
N GLY A 44 1.03 -18.62 4.72
CA GLY A 44 -0.29 -19.24 4.76
C GLY A 44 -1.10 -18.98 6.04
N ILE A 45 -0.66 -18.03 6.89
CA ILE A 45 -1.37 -17.64 8.11
C ILE A 45 -2.56 -16.73 7.75
N LEU A 46 -2.40 -15.89 6.74
CA LEU A 46 -3.43 -14.95 6.29
C LEU A 46 -3.89 -15.29 4.87
N PRO A 47 -5.21 -15.35 4.59
CA PRO A 47 -5.71 -15.51 3.23
C PRO A 47 -5.24 -14.35 2.32
N PRO A 48 -4.87 -14.60 1.05
CA PRO A 48 -4.34 -13.56 0.17
C PRO A 48 -5.25 -12.33 0.00
N LEU A 49 -6.56 -12.53 -0.16
CA LEU A 49 -7.51 -11.43 -0.30
C LEU A 49 -7.61 -10.57 0.96
N THR A 50 -7.62 -11.20 2.13
CA THR A 50 -7.61 -10.50 3.42
C THR A 50 -6.29 -9.74 3.61
N GLY A 51 -5.16 -10.31 3.20
CA GLY A 51 -3.87 -9.61 3.20
C GLY A 51 -3.88 -8.37 2.33
N LEU A 52 -4.42 -8.45 1.12
CA LEU A 52 -4.55 -7.29 0.25
C LEU A 52 -5.44 -6.20 0.84
N GLN A 53 -6.56 -6.56 1.46
CA GLN A 53 -7.45 -5.61 2.14
C GLN A 53 -6.72 -4.88 3.28
N LEU A 54 -6.06 -5.62 4.19
CA LEU A 54 -5.31 -5.03 5.30
C LEU A 54 -4.15 -4.15 4.83
N ALA A 55 -3.51 -4.49 3.70
CA ALA A 55 -2.45 -3.68 3.12
C ALA A 55 -3.00 -2.34 2.57
N ARG A 56 -4.16 -2.36 1.91
CA ARG A 56 -4.85 -1.15 1.44
C ARG A 56 -5.30 -0.26 2.60
N GLU A 57 -5.86 -0.82 3.66
CA GLU A 57 -6.23 -0.06 4.85
C GLU A 57 -5.03 0.67 5.47
N ALA A 58 -3.86 0.01 5.50
CA ALA A 58 -2.63 0.63 5.99
C ALA A 58 -2.14 1.77 5.08
N GLU A 59 -2.27 1.63 3.76
CA GLU A 59 -1.95 2.66 2.79
C GLU A 59 -2.90 3.86 2.91
N GLU A 60 -4.21 3.63 2.97
CA GLU A 60 -5.23 4.67 3.11
C GLU A 60 -5.06 5.45 4.41
N LEU A 61 -4.75 4.78 5.53
CA LEU A 61 -4.46 5.44 6.79
C LEU A 61 -3.23 6.35 6.69
N ALA A 62 -2.20 5.93 5.96
CA ALA A 62 -0.96 6.68 5.80
C ALA A 62 -1.12 7.87 4.86
N LEU A 63 -1.84 7.70 3.75
CA LEU A 63 -2.00 8.70 2.69
C LEU A 63 -3.25 9.57 2.86
N CYS A 64 -4.05 9.34 3.90
CA CYS A 64 -5.38 9.88 4.19
C CYS A 64 -6.45 9.50 3.14
N PHE A 65 -6.13 9.60 1.85
CA PHE A 65 -7.00 9.25 0.74
C PHE A 65 -6.17 8.66 -0.41
N SER A 66 -6.73 7.65 -1.07
CA SER A 66 -6.21 7.19 -2.36
C SER A 66 -6.17 8.35 -3.36
N PRO A 67 -5.16 8.41 -4.26
CA PRO A 67 -5.17 9.38 -5.34
C PRO A 67 -6.46 9.27 -6.15
N LEU A 68 -7.02 10.41 -6.53
CA LEU A 68 -8.13 10.43 -7.47
C LEU A 68 -7.67 9.82 -8.81
N PRO A 69 -8.58 9.17 -9.58
CA PRO A 69 -8.26 8.75 -10.93
C PRO A 69 -7.78 9.94 -11.75
N GLU A 70 -6.75 9.75 -12.57
CA GLU A 70 -6.37 10.76 -13.57
C GLU A 70 -7.56 11.00 -14.50
N GLU A 71 -7.83 12.27 -14.82
CA GLU A 71 -8.85 12.59 -15.82
C GLU A 71 -8.47 11.89 -17.12
N VAL A 72 -9.37 11.06 -17.64
CA VAL A 72 -9.26 10.60 -19.03
C VAL A 72 -9.55 11.84 -19.87
N THR A 73 -8.53 12.59 -20.24
CA THR A 73 -8.66 13.67 -21.22
C THR A 73 -9.19 13.04 -22.49
N ASN A 74 -10.50 13.20 -22.70
CA ASN A 74 -11.17 12.79 -23.91
C ASN A 74 -10.75 13.82 -24.97
N ASP A 75 -9.64 13.53 -25.66
CA ASP A 75 -9.20 14.31 -26.81
C ASP A 75 -10.35 14.30 -27.82
N ARG A 76 -11.07 15.43 -27.85
CA ARG A 76 -12.13 15.72 -28.81
C ARG A 76 -11.58 15.86 -30.22
#